data_AF-A0A3G8ZMZ7-F1
#
_entry.id   AF-A0A3G8ZMZ7-F1
#
_cell.length_a   1.000
_cell.length_b   1.000
_cell.length_c   1.000
_cell.angle_alpha   90.00
_cell.angle_beta   90.00
_cell.angle_gamma   90.00
#
_symmetry.space_group_name_H-M   'P 1'
#
loop_
_entity.id
_entity.type
_entity.pdbx_description
1 polymer ?
#
loop_
_entity_poly.entity_id
_entity_poly.type
_entity_poly.pdbx_seq_one_letter_code
_entity_poly.pdbx_strand_id
1 'polypeptide(L)'
;MQKLGAKPKLAWFGTSLFIFSPATFWWSFLPVTIAGFAIAGSYLVTVAAERWEQSRRLSAVLYAAGGGILLARLVTGYIPWALTIGVPIVLATSVWLVWPKAERRFGLLALAAGSLTSVSVLVLMVWENLPGIKAQLATVYPGQRITTGRALDPGELFGAPVLFKLQSSGTVLVGTNASEISTGFTIALVLAVAMIAMSPNLGRDRDSAAMITLAACCLAWFSWVVVHWGTIGSKIPAANLVDPLRVAQSLGFPAILLLSLVLSRWAAPVGKALPVLIAASCALITAYGGGVTQQTRMPGLRGFEVGLAAFAIGAVVYFMVAHPHRRWPFIIPVLLAASAVAFVNPITIGLGDLRASASAQRMLEEGKKARAANELWATDLWFDDALLDATGTPILGGNQMSGPNREQWLKLDPTAQHEFVWNRGASIIKFAWTVGPDIIIESPQPDVITVTVDPCTLQGRGFNVTYVVSTQPLQGSCLVPEQSLQWFSQNQFVYAVQK
;
A
#
# COMPACT_ATOMS: atom_id res chain seq x y z
N MET A 1 14.48 -15.84 -2.51
CA MET A 1 15.07 -16.19 -1.19
C MET A 1 15.99 -17.42 -1.26
N GLN A 2 15.51 -18.63 -1.59
CA GLN A 2 16.40 -19.83 -1.58
C GLN A 2 17.59 -19.73 -2.54
N LYS A 3 17.37 -19.21 -3.77
CA LYS A 3 18.45 -18.89 -4.72
C LYS A 3 19.49 -17.91 -4.17
N LEU A 4 19.08 -17.03 -3.24
CA LEU A 4 19.96 -16.05 -2.58
C LEU A 4 20.57 -16.58 -1.27
N GLY A 5 20.51 -17.89 -1.01
CA GLY A 5 21.14 -18.51 0.17
C GLY A 5 20.22 -18.75 1.38
N ALA A 6 18.92 -18.49 1.27
CA ALA A 6 18.00 -18.78 2.37
C ALA A 6 17.75 -20.29 2.55
N LYS A 7 17.79 -20.79 3.79
CA LYS A 7 17.34 -22.17 4.11
C LYS A 7 15.84 -22.32 3.80
N PRO A 8 15.36 -23.47 3.31
CA PRO A 8 13.94 -23.63 2.92
C PRO A 8 12.93 -23.24 4.00
N LYS A 9 13.18 -23.64 5.26
CA LYS A 9 12.32 -23.28 6.39
C LYS A 9 12.23 -21.76 6.63
N LEU A 10 13.31 -21.03 6.36
CA LEU A 10 13.38 -19.58 6.56
C LEU A 10 12.82 -18.83 5.37
N ALA A 11 12.90 -19.40 4.17
CA ALA A 11 12.15 -18.87 3.01
C ALA A 11 10.64 -18.96 3.26
N TRP A 12 10.13 -20.10 3.76
CA TRP A 12 8.71 -20.24 4.12
C TRP A 12 8.30 -19.30 5.25
N PHE A 13 9.12 -19.17 6.28
CA PHE A 13 8.92 -18.20 7.36
C PHE A 13 8.81 -16.77 6.83
N GLY A 14 9.79 -16.34 6.02
CA GLY A 14 9.80 -15.00 5.44
C GLY A 14 8.59 -14.74 4.54
N THR A 15 8.26 -15.68 3.66
CA THR A 15 7.06 -15.58 2.80
C THR A 15 5.78 -15.49 3.63
N SER A 16 5.66 -16.30 4.68
CA SER A 16 4.46 -16.31 5.52
C SER A 16 4.30 -15.01 6.31
N LEU A 17 5.39 -14.49 6.91
CA LEU A 17 5.34 -13.18 7.58
C LEU A 17 5.05 -12.02 6.62
N PHE A 18 5.54 -12.12 5.38
CA PHE A 18 5.21 -11.14 4.34
C PHE A 18 3.70 -11.13 4.07
N ILE A 19 3.10 -12.31 3.87
CA ILE A 19 1.66 -12.44 3.60
C ILE A 19 0.84 -12.01 4.80
N PHE A 20 1.17 -12.46 6.01
CA PHE A 20 0.41 -12.16 7.24
C PHE A 20 0.79 -10.83 7.90
N SER A 21 1.52 -9.95 7.22
CA SER A 21 1.75 -8.61 7.71
C SER A 21 0.44 -7.81 7.74
N PRO A 22 0.19 -6.97 8.77
CA PRO A 22 -0.96 -6.08 8.80
C PRO A 22 -1.13 -5.25 7.54
N ALA A 23 -0.04 -4.66 7.02
CA ALA A 23 -0.07 -3.87 5.79
C ALA A 23 -0.58 -4.67 4.58
N THR A 24 -0.29 -5.98 4.51
CA THR A 24 -0.79 -6.81 3.41
C THR A 24 -2.31 -6.94 3.44
N PHE A 25 -2.90 -7.19 4.62
CA PHE A 25 -4.35 -7.38 4.73
C PHE A 25 -5.11 -6.06 4.63
N TRP A 26 -4.70 -5.03 5.36
CA TRP A 26 -5.38 -3.74 5.34
C TRP A 26 -5.23 -2.96 4.03
N TRP A 27 -4.34 -3.41 3.14
CA TRP A 27 -4.22 -2.92 1.76
C TRP A 27 -4.56 -3.97 0.71
N SER A 28 -5.46 -4.90 1.02
CA SER A 28 -6.03 -5.83 0.03
C SER A 28 -4.98 -6.57 -0.82
N PHE A 29 -3.92 -7.06 -0.17
CA PHE A 29 -2.82 -7.81 -0.77
C PHE A 29 -1.99 -7.06 -1.82
N LEU A 30 -2.11 -5.73 -1.89
CA LEU A 30 -1.33 -4.90 -2.82
C LEU A 30 0.20 -5.03 -2.61
N PRO A 31 0.76 -5.05 -1.37
CA PRO A 31 2.19 -5.29 -1.19
C PRO A 31 2.67 -6.64 -1.74
N VAL A 32 1.85 -7.69 -1.58
CA VAL A 32 2.14 -9.03 -2.10
C VAL A 32 2.11 -9.04 -3.62
N THR A 33 1.17 -8.33 -4.24
CA THR A 33 1.09 -8.21 -5.70
C THR A 33 2.35 -7.55 -6.28
N ILE A 34 2.80 -6.44 -5.69
CA ILE A 34 4.02 -5.72 -6.10
C ILE A 34 5.26 -6.59 -5.93
N ALA A 35 5.40 -7.22 -4.76
CA ALA A 35 6.50 -8.13 -4.51
C ALA A 35 6.45 -9.35 -5.45
N GLY A 36 5.27 -9.85 -5.77
CA GLY A 36 5.05 -10.95 -6.69
C GLY A 36 5.65 -10.66 -8.07
N PHE A 37 5.37 -9.49 -8.65
CA PHE A 37 5.99 -9.06 -9.91
C PHE A 37 7.51 -8.93 -9.81
N ALA A 38 8.02 -8.31 -8.74
CA ALA A 38 9.46 -8.18 -8.52
C ALA A 38 10.15 -9.55 -8.42
N ILE A 39 9.60 -10.45 -7.60
CA ILE A 39 10.16 -11.79 -7.32
C ILE A 39 10.07 -12.65 -8.58
N ALA A 40 8.92 -12.71 -9.25
CA ALA A 40 8.75 -13.50 -10.46
C ALA A 40 9.66 -12.99 -11.58
N GLY A 41 9.69 -11.66 -11.79
CA GLY A 41 10.59 -11.03 -12.76
C GLY A 41 12.07 -11.32 -12.49
N SER A 42 12.51 -11.10 -11.25
CA SER A 42 13.89 -11.42 -10.81
C SER A 42 14.24 -12.91 -10.92
N TYR A 43 13.29 -13.80 -10.65
CA TYR A 43 13.47 -15.23 -10.81
C TYR A 43 13.64 -15.63 -12.28
N LEU A 44 12.80 -15.11 -13.18
CA LEU A 44 12.91 -15.39 -14.61
C LEU A 44 14.23 -14.86 -15.19
N VAL A 45 14.69 -13.67 -14.78
CA VAL A 45 16.01 -13.14 -15.16
C VAL A 45 17.14 -14.03 -14.64
N THR A 46 17.00 -14.59 -13.43
CA THR A 46 17.97 -15.55 -12.88
C THR A 46 18.02 -16.83 -13.71
N VAL A 47 16.86 -17.40 -14.04
CA VAL A 47 16.76 -18.58 -14.92
C VAL A 47 17.35 -18.27 -16.29
N ALA A 48 17.12 -17.08 -16.83
CA ALA A 48 17.66 -16.68 -18.11
C ALA A 48 19.21 -16.71 -18.11
N ALA A 49 19.85 -16.18 -17.07
CA ALA A 49 21.31 -16.25 -16.90
C ALA A 49 21.83 -17.71 -16.92
N GLU A 50 21.17 -18.61 -16.19
CA GLU A 50 21.50 -20.05 -16.18
C GLU A 50 21.34 -20.69 -17.58
N ARG A 51 20.32 -20.27 -18.35
CA ARG A 51 20.12 -20.75 -19.73
C ARG A 51 21.18 -20.22 -20.70
N TRP A 52 21.63 -18.99 -20.54
CA TRP A 52 22.76 -18.45 -21.33
C TRP A 52 24.04 -19.22 -21.06
N GLU A 53 24.32 -19.52 -19.79
CA GLU A 53 25.46 -20.34 -19.41
C GLU A 53 25.42 -21.73 -20.06
N GLN A 54 24.24 -22.35 -20.08
CA GLN A 54 23.96 -23.62 -20.78
C GLN A 54 23.90 -23.50 -22.31
N SER A 55 24.23 -22.34 -22.89
CA SER A 55 24.16 -22.05 -24.34
C SER A 55 22.76 -22.19 -24.96
N ARG A 56 21.68 -22.22 -24.15
CA ARG A 56 20.28 -22.29 -24.61
C ARG A 56 19.72 -20.89 -24.90
N ARG A 57 20.28 -20.23 -25.92
CA ARG A 57 20.06 -18.79 -26.21
C ARG A 57 18.59 -18.40 -26.38
N LEU A 58 17.81 -19.15 -27.15
CA LEU A 58 16.39 -18.83 -27.37
C LEU A 58 15.60 -18.86 -26.06
N SER A 59 15.77 -19.93 -25.26
CA SER A 59 15.13 -20.04 -23.96
C SER A 59 15.57 -18.92 -23.02
N ALA A 60 16.85 -18.55 -23.05
CA ALA A 60 17.37 -17.46 -22.24
C ALA A 60 16.71 -16.12 -22.59
N VAL A 61 16.59 -15.80 -23.89
CA VAL A 61 15.90 -14.61 -24.37
C VAL A 61 14.43 -14.61 -23.96
N LEU A 62 13.71 -15.73 -24.10
CA LEU A 62 12.30 -15.82 -23.70
C LEU A 62 12.10 -15.60 -22.19
N TYR A 63 12.95 -16.19 -21.35
CA TYR A 63 12.90 -15.98 -19.91
C TYR A 63 13.27 -14.54 -19.52
N ALA A 64 14.28 -13.94 -20.15
CA ALA A 64 14.64 -12.55 -19.90
C ALA A 64 13.52 -11.59 -20.33
N ALA A 65 12.90 -11.83 -21.50
CA ALA A 65 11.77 -11.03 -21.98
C ALA A 65 10.56 -11.15 -21.05
N GLY A 66 10.18 -12.37 -20.67
CA GLY A 66 9.11 -12.60 -19.69
C GLY A 66 9.40 -11.94 -18.34
N GLY A 67 10.66 -12.03 -17.87
CA GLY A 67 11.11 -11.32 -16.67
C GLY A 67 11.00 -9.80 -16.81
N GLY A 68 11.41 -9.24 -17.94
CA GLY A 68 11.31 -7.81 -18.25
C GLY A 68 9.87 -7.31 -18.28
N ILE A 69 8.93 -8.04 -18.89
CA ILE A 69 7.50 -7.71 -18.90
C ILE A 69 6.94 -7.64 -17.47
N LEU A 70 7.29 -8.59 -16.61
CA LEU A 70 6.86 -8.59 -15.21
C LEU A 70 7.49 -7.43 -14.43
N LEU A 71 8.76 -7.11 -14.66
CA LEU A 71 9.45 -6.01 -13.98
C LEU A 71 8.92 -4.64 -14.42
N ALA A 72 8.41 -4.49 -15.65
CA ALA A 72 7.74 -3.26 -16.09
C ALA A 72 6.53 -2.91 -15.18
N ARG A 73 5.85 -3.92 -14.61
CA ARG A 73 4.75 -3.69 -13.68
C ARG A 73 5.16 -2.97 -12.39
N LEU A 74 6.43 -2.95 -12.03
CA LEU A 74 6.90 -2.20 -10.86
C LEU A 74 6.69 -0.69 -11.03
N VAL A 75 6.88 -0.15 -12.23
CA VAL A 75 6.72 1.31 -12.46
C VAL A 75 5.25 1.69 -12.67
N THR A 76 4.41 0.76 -13.13
CA THR A 76 2.99 1.02 -13.39
C THR A 76 2.05 0.62 -12.25
N GLY A 77 2.58 -0.03 -11.20
CA GLY A 77 1.83 -0.38 -10.01
C GLY A 77 1.78 0.79 -9.02
N TYR A 78 1.68 0.46 -7.73
CA TYR A 78 1.78 1.47 -6.67
C TYR A 78 3.24 1.87 -6.44
N ILE A 79 3.67 2.94 -7.13
CA ILE A 79 5.07 3.39 -7.22
C ILE A 79 5.78 3.48 -5.86
N PRO A 80 5.19 4.08 -4.79
CA PRO A 80 5.86 4.15 -3.49
C PRO A 80 6.37 2.79 -3.01
N TRP A 81 5.55 1.75 -3.13
CA TRP A 81 5.91 0.40 -2.70
C TRP A 81 6.72 -0.38 -3.71
N ALA A 82 6.60 -0.07 -4.99
CA ALA A 82 7.54 -0.59 -5.96
C ALA A 82 8.97 -0.14 -5.66
N LEU A 83 9.16 1.11 -5.21
CA LEU A 83 10.46 1.66 -4.82
C LEU A 83 10.96 1.10 -3.47
N THR A 84 10.09 0.88 -2.50
CA THR A 84 10.49 0.42 -1.16
C THR A 84 10.51 -1.10 -1.00
N ILE A 85 9.83 -1.85 -1.86
CA ILE A 85 9.77 -3.33 -1.83
C ILE A 85 10.43 -3.92 -3.08
N GLY A 86 9.94 -3.52 -4.26
CA GLY A 86 10.35 -4.10 -5.54
C GLY A 86 11.81 -3.82 -5.88
N VAL A 87 12.24 -2.56 -5.83
CA VAL A 87 13.62 -2.15 -6.14
C VAL A 87 14.64 -2.85 -5.24
N PRO A 88 14.49 -2.95 -3.90
CA PRO A 88 15.40 -3.73 -3.07
C PRO A 88 15.55 -5.19 -3.51
N ILE A 89 14.45 -5.85 -3.92
CA ILE A 89 14.47 -7.24 -4.42
C ILE A 89 15.25 -7.34 -5.74
N VAL A 90 14.96 -6.43 -6.68
CA VAL A 90 15.61 -6.39 -8.00
C VAL A 90 17.10 -6.08 -7.86
N LEU A 91 17.47 -5.11 -7.02
CA LEU A 91 18.87 -4.73 -6.78
C LEU A 91 19.65 -5.88 -6.13
N ALA A 92 19.09 -6.50 -5.09
CA ALA A 92 19.74 -7.63 -4.43
C ALA A 92 19.96 -8.81 -5.39
N THR A 93 18.97 -9.11 -6.25
CA THR A 93 19.09 -10.15 -7.28
C THR A 93 20.12 -9.77 -8.35
N SER A 94 20.12 -8.51 -8.79
CA SER A 94 21.06 -8.03 -9.81
C SER A 94 22.51 -8.12 -9.31
N VAL A 95 22.78 -7.67 -8.08
CA VAL A 95 24.09 -7.80 -7.43
C VAL A 95 24.49 -9.27 -7.32
N TRP A 96 23.58 -10.14 -6.88
CA TRP A 96 23.82 -11.57 -6.78
C TRP A 96 24.24 -12.20 -8.12
N LEU A 97 23.58 -11.82 -9.22
CA LEU A 97 23.86 -12.33 -10.57
C LEU A 97 25.22 -11.90 -11.12
N VAL A 98 25.68 -10.68 -10.80
CA VAL A 98 26.93 -10.13 -11.36
C VAL A 98 28.13 -10.30 -10.45
N TRP A 99 27.92 -10.77 -9.21
CA TRP A 99 28.98 -10.95 -8.23
C TRP A 99 30.05 -11.97 -8.69
N PRO A 100 29.71 -13.21 -9.10
CA PRO A 100 30.71 -14.21 -9.46
C PRO A 100 31.40 -13.82 -10.76
N LYS A 101 32.73 -13.62 -10.73
CA LYS A 101 33.50 -13.16 -11.90
C LYS A 101 33.35 -14.08 -13.12
N ALA A 102 33.29 -15.40 -12.92
CA ALA A 102 33.19 -16.38 -13.99
C ALA A 102 31.84 -16.35 -14.72
N GLU A 103 30.74 -16.14 -13.98
CA GLU A 103 29.36 -16.17 -14.50
C GLU A 103 28.83 -14.78 -14.87
N ARG A 104 29.54 -13.70 -14.47
CA ARG A 104 29.10 -12.31 -14.59
C ARG A 104 28.58 -11.94 -15.97
N ARG A 105 29.23 -12.42 -17.04
CA ARG A 105 28.81 -12.12 -18.42
C ARG A 105 27.38 -12.58 -18.71
N PHE A 106 26.96 -13.72 -18.16
CA PHE A 106 25.63 -14.28 -18.36
C PHE A 106 24.59 -13.53 -17.52
N GLY A 107 24.96 -13.15 -16.29
CA GLY A 107 24.15 -12.26 -15.46
C GLY A 107 23.90 -10.90 -16.13
N LEU A 108 24.95 -10.29 -16.70
CA LEU A 108 24.83 -9.01 -17.42
C LEU A 108 23.97 -9.13 -18.69
N LEU A 109 24.12 -10.20 -19.47
CA LEU A 109 23.28 -10.44 -20.65
C LEU A 109 21.80 -10.59 -20.27
N ALA A 110 21.51 -11.33 -19.21
CA ALA A 110 20.15 -11.52 -18.72
C ALA A 110 19.52 -10.22 -18.21
N LEU A 111 20.28 -9.45 -17.42
CA LEU A 111 19.85 -8.14 -16.94
C LEU A 111 19.63 -7.16 -18.10
N ALA A 112 20.53 -7.14 -19.09
CA ALA A 112 20.41 -6.26 -20.25
C ALA A 112 19.17 -6.60 -21.10
N ALA A 113 18.96 -7.88 -21.44
CA ALA A 113 17.79 -8.31 -22.20
C ALA A 113 16.47 -8.06 -21.45
N GLY A 114 16.43 -8.36 -20.15
CA GLY A 114 15.26 -8.11 -19.31
C GLY A 114 14.97 -6.61 -19.15
N SER A 115 16.02 -5.79 -18.93
CA SER A 115 15.87 -4.34 -18.81
C SER A 115 15.42 -3.70 -20.12
N LEU A 116 15.96 -4.12 -21.26
CA LEU A 116 15.52 -3.65 -22.57
C LEU A 116 14.03 -3.93 -22.77
N THR A 117 13.59 -5.16 -22.49
CA THR A 117 12.17 -5.52 -22.60
C THR A 117 11.30 -4.71 -21.65
N SER A 118 11.73 -4.55 -20.39
CA SER A 118 11.02 -3.73 -19.40
C SER A 118 10.86 -2.29 -19.86
N VAL A 119 11.95 -1.65 -20.31
CA VAL A 119 11.93 -0.27 -20.82
C VAL A 119 11.04 -0.16 -22.06
N SER A 120 11.09 -1.10 -23.00
CA SER A 120 10.21 -1.09 -24.18
C SER A 120 8.73 -1.15 -23.79
N VAL A 121 8.35 -2.04 -22.87
CA VAL A 121 6.97 -2.14 -22.37
C VAL A 121 6.55 -0.85 -21.66
N LEU A 122 7.43 -0.29 -20.83
CA LEU A 122 7.17 0.96 -20.12
C LEU A 122 6.96 2.13 -21.08
N VAL A 123 7.80 2.27 -22.11
CA VAL A 123 7.66 3.34 -23.11
C VAL A 123 6.31 3.23 -23.81
N LEU A 124 5.90 2.02 -24.21
CA LEU A 124 4.59 1.80 -24.83
C LEU A 124 3.43 2.17 -23.88
N MET A 125 3.51 1.74 -22.62
CA MET A 125 2.49 2.07 -21.62
C MET A 125 2.40 3.57 -21.32
N VAL A 126 3.56 4.24 -21.19
CA VAL A 126 3.63 5.69 -20.98
C VAL A 126 3.06 6.44 -22.18
N TRP A 127 3.35 5.98 -23.40
CA TRP A 127 2.84 6.60 -24.62
C TRP A 127 1.31 6.49 -24.72
N GLU A 128 0.75 5.31 -24.45
CA GLU A 128 -0.69 5.06 -24.45
C GLU A 128 -1.43 5.91 -23.38
N ASN A 129 -0.79 6.14 -22.23
CA ASN A 129 -1.39 6.83 -21.08
C ASN A 129 -0.93 8.28 -20.91
N LEU A 130 -0.27 8.86 -21.92
CA LEU A 130 0.37 10.17 -21.81
C LEU A 130 -0.59 11.30 -21.38
N PRO A 131 -1.85 11.40 -21.85
CA PRO A 131 -2.78 12.42 -21.39
C PRO A 131 -3.09 12.31 -19.89
N GLY A 132 -3.33 11.08 -19.39
CA GLY A 132 -3.59 10.84 -17.97
C GLY A 132 -2.37 11.13 -17.10
N ILE A 133 -1.17 10.77 -17.55
CA ILE A 133 0.08 11.10 -16.85
C ILE A 133 0.28 12.61 -16.78
N LYS A 134 0.04 13.35 -17.87
CA LYS A 134 0.14 14.82 -17.89
C LYS A 134 -0.88 15.46 -16.96
N ALA A 135 -2.12 14.98 -16.96
CA ALA A 135 -3.15 15.44 -16.02
C ALA A 135 -2.68 15.24 -14.57
N GLN A 136 -2.15 14.05 -14.25
CA GLN A 136 -1.72 13.72 -12.89
C GLN A 136 -0.54 14.59 -12.45
N LEU A 137 0.47 14.77 -13.30
CA LEU A 137 1.65 15.59 -13.00
C LEU A 137 1.32 17.09 -12.85
N ALA A 138 0.21 17.55 -13.44
CA ALA A 138 -0.27 18.93 -13.30
C ALA A 138 -1.06 19.18 -12.00
N THR A 139 -1.37 18.12 -11.23
CA THR A 139 -2.10 18.26 -9.96
C THR A 139 -1.21 18.76 -8.83
N VAL A 140 -1.80 19.53 -7.90
CA VAL A 140 -1.13 19.95 -6.66
C VAL A 140 -0.73 18.74 -5.83
N TYR A 141 -1.63 17.75 -5.75
CA TYR A 141 -1.39 16.49 -5.06
C TYR A 141 -1.94 15.32 -5.87
N PRO A 142 -1.21 14.20 -6.01
CA PRO A 142 0.19 14.01 -5.62
C PRO A 142 1.19 14.54 -6.67
N GLY A 143 0.74 15.12 -7.79
CA GLY A 143 1.59 15.44 -8.96
C GLY A 143 2.82 16.29 -8.65
N GLN A 144 2.62 17.42 -7.96
CA GLN A 144 3.67 18.35 -7.58
C GLN A 144 4.24 18.08 -6.17
N ARG A 145 3.82 16.99 -5.51
CA ARG A 145 4.26 16.68 -4.14
C ARG A 145 5.72 16.27 -4.12
N ILE A 146 6.51 16.98 -3.31
CA ILE A 146 7.90 16.66 -3.00
C ILE A 146 8.04 16.49 -1.49
N THR A 147 8.78 15.48 -1.05
CA THR A 147 9.06 15.17 0.35
C THR A 147 10.56 15.03 0.59
N THR A 148 11.01 15.17 1.84
CA THR A 148 12.43 15.19 2.21
C THR A 148 12.78 14.16 3.27
N GLY A 149 11.99 13.10 3.41
CA GLY A 149 11.99 12.28 4.62
C GLY A 149 11.45 13.05 5.83
N ARG A 150 10.99 12.32 6.84
CA ARG A 150 10.49 12.89 8.09
C ARG A 150 10.63 11.86 9.21
N ALA A 151 10.99 12.30 10.41
CA ALA A 151 10.88 11.48 11.60
C ALA A 151 9.41 11.18 11.89
N LEU A 152 9.03 9.90 11.75
CA LEU A 152 7.69 9.43 12.05
C LEU A 152 7.54 9.02 13.51
N ASP A 153 6.28 8.94 13.95
CA ASP A 153 5.98 8.46 15.28
C ASP A 153 6.42 6.98 15.42
N PRO A 154 6.99 6.57 16.57
CA PRO A 154 7.40 5.19 16.80
C PRO A 154 6.28 4.16 16.61
N GLY A 155 5.02 4.56 16.84
CA GLY A 155 3.85 3.73 16.58
C GLY A 155 3.64 3.41 15.10
N GLU A 156 4.03 4.30 14.19
CA GLU A 156 3.97 4.08 12.73
C GLU A 156 5.10 3.17 12.25
N LEU A 157 6.20 3.05 13.01
CA LEU A 157 7.34 2.19 12.66
C LEU A 157 7.24 0.81 13.28
N PHE A 158 6.90 0.74 14.57
CA PHE A 158 6.99 -0.48 15.39
C PHE A 158 5.64 -0.94 15.94
N GLY A 159 4.53 -0.34 15.50
CA GLY A 159 3.18 -0.67 15.98
C GLY A 159 2.62 -2.00 15.46
N ALA A 160 3.17 -2.60 14.39
CA ALA A 160 2.64 -3.81 13.77
C ALA A 160 2.22 -4.93 14.75
N PRO A 161 2.97 -5.24 15.83
CA PRO A 161 2.59 -6.28 16.79
C PRO A 161 1.32 -5.99 17.62
N VAL A 162 0.90 -4.73 17.74
CA VAL A 162 -0.34 -4.36 18.47
C VAL A 162 -1.54 -4.12 17.54
N LEU A 163 -1.33 -4.18 16.22
CA LEU A 163 -2.39 -3.93 15.23
C LEU A 163 -3.40 -5.06 15.11
N PHE A 164 -3.23 -6.17 15.84
CA PHE A 164 -4.26 -7.21 15.97
C PHE A 164 -5.60 -6.64 16.47
N LYS A 165 -5.57 -5.50 17.19
CA LYS A 165 -6.77 -4.83 17.68
C LYS A 165 -7.65 -4.28 16.55
N LEU A 166 -7.08 -3.99 15.38
CA LEU A 166 -7.83 -3.46 14.24
C LEU A 166 -8.91 -4.39 13.73
N GLN A 167 -8.77 -5.71 13.92
CA GLN A 167 -9.81 -6.67 13.52
C GLN A 167 -11.01 -6.70 14.48
N SER A 168 -10.94 -6.02 15.63
CA SER A 168 -12.06 -5.94 16.58
C SER A 168 -13.11 -4.94 16.10
N SER A 169 -14.37 -5.35 16.08
CA SER A 169 -15.49 -4.45 15.81
C SER A 169 -15.51 -3.30 16.81
N GLY A 170 -15.68 -2.07 16.32
CA GLY A 170 -15.76 -0.87 17.17
C GLY A 170 -14.40 -0.28 17.58
N THR A 171 -13.28 -0.74 17.00
CA THR A 171 -11.99 -0.07 17.19
C THR A 171 -12.05 1.36 16.65
N VAL A 172 -11.91 2.33 17.54
CA VAL A 172 -11.90 3.76 17.20
C VAL A 172 -10.47 4.19 16.88
N LEU A 173 -10.29 4.81 15.72
CA LEU A 173 -9.03 5.39 15.27
C LEU A 173 -9.12 6.91 15.24
N VAL A 174 -8.04 7.58 15.64
CA VAL A 174 -7.98 9.05 15.73
C VAL A 174 -7.16 9.62 14.57
N GLY A 175 -7.80 10.47 13.76
CA GLY A 175 -7.15 11.22 12.67
C GLY A 175 -6.49 10.34 11.62
N THR A 176 -6.96 9.10 11.45
CA THR A 176 -6.38 8.09 10.55
C THR A 176 -7.39 6.96 10.29
N ASN A 177 -7.03 6.02 9.43
CA ASN A 177 -7.78 4.80 9.18
C ASN A 177 -6.88 3.56 9.34
N ALA A 178 -7.48 2.37 9.29
CA ALA A 178 -6.79 1.11 9.55
C ALA A 178 -5.67 0.84 8.53
N SER A 179 -5.90 1.14 7.26
CA SER A 179 -4.90 1.03 6.19
C SER A 179 -3.71 1.97 6.44
N GLU A 180 -3.96 3.20 6.88
CA GLU A 180 -2.91 4.20 7.06
C GLU A 180 -1.95 3.87 8.22
N ILE A 181 -2.41 3.24 9.29
CA ILE A 181 -1.54 2.81 10.39
C ILE A 181 -1.00 1.38 10.25
N SER A 182 -1.46 0.63 9.24
CA SER A 182 -1.03 -0.75 9.02
C SER A 182 0.38 -0.83 8.44
N THR A 183 1.27 -1.56 9.12
CA THR A 183 2.69 -1.61 8.74
C THR A 183 3.23 -3.01 8.57
N GLY A 184 4.30 -3.10 7.78
CA GLY A 184 5.23 -4.22 7.75
C GLY A 184 5.85 -4.48 9.13
N PHE A 185 6.40 -5.68 9.33
CA PHE A 185 7.14 -5.99 10.56
C PHE A 185 8.53 -5.33 10.58
N THR A 186 8.61 -4.00 10.75
CA THR A 186 9.88 -3.24 10.83
C THR A 186 10.80 -3.75 11.94
N ILE A 187 10.24 -4.37 12.99
CA ILE A 187 11.02 -5.05 14.03
C ILE A 187 11.98 -6.12 13.47
N ALA A 188 11.66 -6.69 12.29
CA ALA A 188 12.56 -7.60 11.58
C ALA A 188 13.88 -6.93 11.17
N LEU A 189 13.86 -5.62 10.86
CA LEU A 189 15.05 -4.85 10.53
C LEU A 189 15.94 -4.69 11.76
N VAL A 190 15.35 -4.32 12.90
CA VAL A 190 16.05 -4.19 14.18
C VAL A 190 16.76 -5.50 14.53
N LEU A 191 16.03 -6.62 14.44
CA LEU A 191 16.59 -7.94 14.69
C LEU A 191 17.72 -8.28 13.71
N ALA A 192 17.51 -8.09 12.41
CA ALA A 192 18.51 -8.39 11.40
C ALA A 192 19.79 -7.57 11.59
N VAL A 193 19.68 -6.26 11.86
CA VAL A 193 20.83 -5.37 12.10
C VAL A 193 21.56 -5.75 13.38
N ALA A 194 20.83 -6.03 14.47
CA ALA A 194 21.43 -6.48 15.72
C ALA A 194 22.23 -7.79 15.52
N MET A 195 21.68 -8.75 14.79
CA MET A 195 22.36 -10.01 14.48
C MET A 195 23.59 -9.80 13.59
N ILE A 196 23.50 -8.97 12.55
CA ILE A 196 24.65 -8.64 11.68
C ILE A 196 25.76 -7.98 12.50
N ALA A 197 25.43 -7.01 13.35
CA ALA A 197 26.41 -6.31 14.18
C ALA A 197 27.14 -7.25 15.15
N MET A 198 26.45 -8.29 15.66
CA MET A 198 26.99 -9.25 16.62
C MET A 198 27.68 -10.46 15.97
N SER A 199 27.48 -10.66 14.66
CA SER A 199 28.18 -11.69 13.87
C SER A 199 28.59 -11.11 12.51
N PRO A 200 29.62 -10.23 12.49
CA PRO A 200 29.99 -9.48 11.29
C PRO A 200 30.68 -10.33 10.23
N ASN A 201 30.92 -11.62 10.48
CA ASN A 201 31.57 -12.51 9.51
C ASN A 201 30.56 -12.95 8.44
N LEU A 202 30.16 -11.99 7.62
CA LEU A 202 29.14 -12.18 6.59
C LEU A 202 29.67 -12.96 5.38
N GLY A 203 30.97 -13.25 5.29
CA GLY A 203 31.60 -13.83 4.11
C GLY A 203 31.74 -12.84 2.95
N ARG A 204 32.44 -13.26 1.88
CA ARG A 204 32.62 -12.48 0.63
C ARG A 204 32.00 -13.20 -0.58
N ASP A 205 30.89 -13.89 -0.35
CA ASP A 205 30.17 -14.61 -1.39
C ASP A 205 29.01 -13.78 -1.97
N ARG A 206 28.39 -14.30 -3.04
CA ARG A 206 27.27 -13.63 -3.72
C ARG A 206 26.03 -13.49 -2.83
N ASP A 207 25.82 -14.40 -1.89
CA ASP A 207 24.67 -14.36 -0.97
C ASP A 207 24.89 -13.25 0.07
N SER A 208 26.12 -13.07 0.54
CA SER A 208 26.54 -11.93 1.37
C SER A 208 26.29 -10.61 0.66
N ALA A 209 26.65 -10.53 -0.63
CA ALA A 209 26.46 -9.33 -1.42
C ALA A 209 24.97 -8.95 -1.53
N ALA A 210 24.11 -9.92 -1.85
CA ALA A 210 22.66 -9.72 -1.90
C ALA A 210 22.09 -9.26 -0.55
N MET A 211 22.54 -9.88 0.55
CA MET A 211 22.14 -9.53 1.91
C MET A 211 22.59 -8.12 2.30
N ILE A 212 23.82 -7.72 1.97
CA ILE A 212 24.34 -6.35 2.19
C ILE A 212 23.55 -5.34 1.36
N THR A 213 23.21 -5.66 0.11
CA THR A 213 22.36 -4.79 -0.73
C THR A 213 20.98 -4.59 -0.10
N LEU A 214 20.33 -5.65 0.40
CA LEU A 214 19.06 -5.53 1.12
C LEU A 214 19.20 -4.70 2.40
N ALA A 215 20.26 -4.92 3.18
CA ALA A 215 20.53 -4.14 4.39
C ALA A 215 20.73 -2.65 4.07
N ALA A 216 21.51 -2.32 3.04
CA ALA A 216 21.72 -0.95 2.59
C ALA A 216 20.41 -0.28 2.14
N CYS A 217 19.58 -0.99 1.37
CA CYS A 217 18.27 -0.49 0.97
C CYS A 217 17.33 -0.27 2.18
N CYS A 218 17.29 -1.22 3.11
CA CYS A 218 16.48 -1.09 4.32
C CYS A 218 16.95 0.09 5.19
N LEU A 219 18.27 0.28 5.35
CA LEU A 219 18.82 1.39 6.12
C LEU A 219 18.58 2.73 5.44
N ALA A 220 18.67 2.81 4.11
CA ALA A 220 18.34 4.01 3.36
C ALA A 220 16.86 4.39 3.56
N TRP A 221 15.93 3.43 3.43
CA TRP A 221 14.51 3.70 3.66
C TRP A 221 14.17 3.94 5.13
N PHE A 222 14.83 3.25 6.06
CA PHE A 222 14.71 3.53 7.49
C PHE A 222 15.16 4.96 7.81
N SER A 223 16.27 5.41 7.22
CA SER A 223 16.75 6.78 7.39
C SER A 223 15.75 7.82 6.86
N TRP A 224 14.97 7.49 5.82
CA TRP A 224 13.93 8.36 5.25
C TRP A 224 12.75 8.59 6.21
N VAL A 225 12.51 7.64 7.12
CA VAL A 225 11.39 7.70 8.09
C VAL A 225 11.81 8.06 9.51
N VAL A 226 13.11 8.28 9.75
CA VAL A 226 13.64 8.70 11.06
C VAL A 226 14.42 10.02 10.99
N VAL A 227 14.84 10.46 9.80
CA VAL A 227 15.61 11.69 9.59
C VAL A 227 14.91 12.61 8.59
N HIS A 228 14.91 13.91 8.89
CA HIS A 228 14.55 14.95 7.93
C HIS A 228 15.79 15.35 7.11
N TRP A 229 15.84 14.98 5.83
CA TRP A 229 17.02 15.21 4.96
C TRP A 229 17.12 16.64 4.40
N GLY A 230 16.11 17.48 4.64
CA GLY A 230 16.13 18.88 4.24
C GLY A 230 16.22 19.04 2.72
N THR A 231 16.96 20.05 2.27
CA THR A 231 17.14 20.36 0.84
C THR A 231 17.86 19.27 0.05
N ILE A 232 18.60 18.37 0.72
CA ILE A 232 19.21 17.21 0.08
C ILE A 232 18.11 16.24 -0.30
N GLY A 233 17.20 15.94 0.62
CA GLY A 233 16.08 15.01 0.41
C GLY A 233 15.22 15.39 -0.78
N SER A 234 14.90 16.68 -0.95
CA SER A 234 14.05 17.17 -2.05
C SER A 234 14.69 16.97 -3.43
N LYS A 235 16.01 16.73 -3.49
CA LYS A 235 16.78 16.53 -4.73
C LYS A 235 17.07 15.07 -5.05
N ILE A 236 16.74 14.13 -4.15
CA ILE A 236 16.96 12.70 -4.41
C ILE A 236 15.82 12.21 -5.32
N PRO A 237 16.08 11.95 -6.61
CA PRO A 237 15.02 11.58 -7.55
C PRO A 237 14.37 10.26 -7.11
N ALA A 238 13.08 10.12 -7.43
CA ALA A 238 12.20 9.03 -7.02
C ALA A 238 11.94 8.97 -5.50
N ALA A 239 12.96 9.01 -4.64
CA ALA A 239 12.78 9.02 -3.19
C ALA A 239 11.99 10.25 -2.72
N ASN A 240 12.25 11.42 -3.30
CA ASN A 240 11.52 12.65 -3.00
C ASN A 240 10.02 12.60 -3.36
N LEU A 241 9.57 11.62 -4.16
CA LEU A 241 8.15 11.39 -4.48
C LEU A 241 7.48 10.41 -3.50
N VAL A 242 8.26 9.72 -2.66
CA VAL A 242 7.77 8.71 -1.71
C VAL A 242 7.50 9.34 -0.35
N ASP A 243 6.23 9.42 -0.01
CA ASP A 243 5.80 9.87 1.31
C ASP A 243 6.37 8.95 2.41
N PRO A 244 6.95 9.51 3.49
CA PRO A 244 7.53 8.73 4.59
C PRO A 244 6.57 7.69 5.18
N LEU A 245 5.28 7.98 5.29
CA LEU A 245 4.30 7.02 5.83
C LEU A 245 4.21 5.77 4.94
N ARG A 246 4.28 5.94 3.61
CA ARG A 246 4.30 4.80 2.67
C ARG A 246 5.55 3.94 2.82
N VAL A 247 6.69 4.55 3.17
CA VAL A 247 7.91 3.82 3.50
C VAL A 247 7.73 3.03 4.79
N ALA A 248 7.18 3.64 5.86
CA ALA A 248 6.93 2.93 7.13
C ALA A 248 6.00 1.73 6.95
N GLN A 249 4.95 1.88 6.15
CA GLN A 249 4.02 0.79 5.82
C GLN A 249 4.72 -0.39 5.14
N SER A 250 5.79 -0.14 4.37
CA SER A 250 6.40 -1.12 3.47
C SER A 250 7.81 -1.59 3.86
N LEU A 251 8.51 -0.89 4.74
CA LEU A 251 9.90 -1.19 5.12
C LEU A 251 10.06 -2.59 5.73
N GLY A 252 9.04 -3.08 6.44
CA GLY A 252 9.04 -4.41 7.02
C GLY A 252 9.19 -5.53 5.99
N PHE A 253 8.77 -5.32 4.74
CA PHE A 253 8.83 -6.34 3.69
C PHE A 253 10.26 -6.72 3.28
N PRO A 254 11.11 -5.81 2.79
CA PRO A 254 12.52 -6.13 2.54
C PRO A 254 13.27 -6.49 3.82
N ALA A 255 12.86 -5.98 4.98
CA ALA A 255 13.44 -6.36 6.28
C ALA A 255 13.19 -7.82 6.65
N ILE A 256 12.01 -8.37 6.36
CA ILE A 256 11.71 -9.80 6.55
C ILE A 256 12.57 -10.67 5.64
N LEU A 257 12.80 -10.23 4.38
CA LEU A 257 13.70 -10.92 3.45
C LEU A 257 15.13 -10.92 3.97
N LEU A 258 15.62 -9.75 4.42
CA LEU A 258 16.93 -9.60 5.03
C LEU A 258 17.09 -10.50 6.26
N LEU A 259 16.12 -10.46 7.18
CA LEU A 259 16.11 -11.30 8.39
C LEU A 259 16.18 -12.79 8.04
N SER A 260 15.44 -13.22 7.02
CA SER A 260 15.45 -14.62 6.58
C SER A 260 16.81 -15.08 6.05
N LEU A 261 17.55 -14.19 5.36
CA LEU A 261 18.92 -14.46 4.92
C LEU A 261 19.90 -14.49 6.10
N VAL A 262 19.80 -13.53 7.01
CA VAL A 262 20.64 -13.46 8.22
C VAL A 262 20.45 -14.71 9.08
N LEU A 263 19.21 -15.08 9.38
CA LEU A 263 18.89 -16.30 10.14
C LEU A 263 19.37 -17.58 9.45
N SER A 264 19.47 -17.58 8.12
CA SER A 264 19.95 -18.75 7.38
C SER A 264 21.42 -19.03 7.64
N ARG A 265 22.19 -17.97 7.92
CA ARG A 265 23.62 -18.01 8.24
C ARG A 265 23.89 -17.97 9.74
N TRP A 266 22.88 -17.67 10.56
CA TRP A 266 23.02 -17.56 12.00
C TRP A 266 23.38 -18.89 12.65
N ALA A 267 24.50 -18.90 13.38
CA ALA A 267 24.86 -19.95 14.32
C ALA A 267 24.31 -19.59 15.71
N ALA A 268 23.83 -20.59 16.46
CA ALA A 268 23.35 -20.36 17.81
C ALA A 268 24.49 -19.78 18.67
N PRO A 269 24.25 -18.71 19.44
CA PRO A 269 25.29 -18.10 20.26
C PRO A 269 25.70 -19.01 21.42
N VAL A 270 26.94 -18.85 21.88
CA VAL A 270 27.43 -19.49 23.11
C VAL A 270 26.90 -18.70 24.31
N GLY A 271 25.98 -19.28 25.06
CA GLY A 271 25.37 -18.66 26.24
C GLY A 271 24.02 -17.96 26.00
N LYS A 272 23.36 -17.56 27.09
CA LYS A 272 21.98 -17.02 27.07
C LYS A 272 21.92 -15.48 27.04
N ALA A 273 23.00 -14.80 27.37
CA ALA A 273 23.01 -13.33 27.52
C ALA A 273 22.66 -12.61 26.21
N LEU A 274 23.26 -13.00 25.09
CA LEU A 274 23.00 -12.36 23.80
C LEU A 274 21.55 -12.54 23.31
N PRO A 275 20.96 -13.76 23.29
CA PRO A 275 19.55 -13.92 22.99
C PRO A 275 18.63 -13.09 23.90
N VAL A 276 18.92 -13.03 25.20
CA VAL A 276 18.13 -12.22 26.16
C VAL A 276 18.23 -10.74 25.84
N LEU A 277 19.43 -10.21 25.57
CA LEU A 277 19.62 -8.80 25.24
C LEU A 277 18.84 -8.41 23.98
N ILE A 278 19.00 -9.18 22.89
CA ILE A 278 18.30 -8.91 21.62
C ILE A 278 16.78 -9.00 21.81
N ALA A 279 16.30 -10.00 22.55
CA ALA A 279 14.89 -10.17 22.88
C ALA A 279 14.33 -9.01 23.70
N ALA A 280 15.05 -8.58 24.75
CA ALA A 280 14.66 -7.46 25.59
C ALA A 280 14.61 -6.15 24.79
N SER A 281 15.59 -5.89 23.91
CA SER A 281 15.58 -4.73 23.03
C SER A 281 14.37 -4.73 22.09
N CYS A 282 14.06 -5.87 21.46
CA CYS A 282 12.90 -5.97 20.57
C CYS A 282 11.57 -5.81 21.32
N ALA A 283 11.47 -6.38 22.53
CA ALA A 283 10.31 -6.22 23.41
C ALA A 283 10.11 -4.76 23.83
N LEU A 284 11.17 -4.07 24.25
CA LEU A 284 11.12 -2.65 24.63
C LEU A 284 10.72 -1.74 23.46
N ILE A 285 11.29 -1.97 22.27
CA ILE A 285 10.92 -1.21 21.06
C ILE A 285 9.45 -1.46 20.69
N THR A 286 8.98 -2.71 20.82
CA THR A 286 7.57 -3.05 20.59
C THR A 286 6.65 -2.39 21.61
N ALA A 287 7.03 -2.40 22.90
CA ALA A 287 6.28 -1.73 23.96
C ALA A 287 6.21 -0.21 23.72
N TYR A 288 7.32 0.39 23.30
CA TYR A 288 7.38 1.82 22.98
C TYR A 288 6.49 2.17 21.77
N GLY A 289 6.62 1.44 20.67
CA GLY A 289 5.77 1.62 19.50
C GLY A 289 4.29 1.44 19.83
N GLY A 290 3.94 0.34 20.53
CA GLY A 290 2.57 0.05 20.93
C GLY A 290 1.98 1.07 21.92
N GLY A 291 2.79 1.56 22.86
CA GLY A 291 2.40 2.61 23.81
C GLY A 291 2.13 3.94 23.11
N VAL A 292 2.94 4.32 22.12
CA VAL A 292 2.68 5.51 21.28
C VAL A 292 1.40 5.31 20.47
N THR A 293 1.23 4.16 19.80
CA THR A 293 -0.01 3.84 19.05
C THR A 293 -1.25 3.95 19.94
N GLN A 294 -1.18 3.43 21.17
CA GLN A 294 -2.25 3.54 22.15
C GLN A 294 -2.62 5.01 22.43
N GLN A 295 -1.62 5.86 22.67
CA GLN A 295 -1.86 7.25 23.05
C GLN A 295 -2.34 8.13 21.91
N THR A 296 -1.83 7.93 20.70
CA THR A 296 -2.02 8.88 19.60
C THR A 296 -3.03 8.44 18.55
N ARG A 297 -3.15 7.13 18.30
CA ARG A 297 -3.94 6.60 17.17
C ARG A 297 -5.10 5.70 17.58
N MET A 298 -4.94 4.92 18.65
CA MET A 298 -5.89 3.91 19.07
C MET A 298 -6.08 3.91 20.60
N PRO A 299 -6.80 4.89 21.16
CA PRO A 299 -7.02 5.03 22.62
C PRO A 299 -7.71 3.82 23.26
N GLY A 300 -8.46 3.03 22.48
CA GLY A 300 -9.08 1.78 22.93
C GLY A 300 -8.12 0.59 23.11
N LEU A 301 -6.87 0.71 22.67
CA LEU A 301 -5.83 -0.28 22.94
C LEU A 301 -5.48 -0.23 24.43
N ARG A 302 -5.49 -1.37 25.12
CA ARG A 302 -5.25 -1.44 26.57
C ARG A 302 -3.76 -1.63 26.86
N GLY A 303 -3.27 -1.10 27.98
CA GLY A 303 -1.85 -1.22 28.34
C GLY A 303 -1.38 -2.66 28.49
N PHE A 304 -2.25 -3.57 28.96
CA PHE A 304 -1.91 -4.99 29.02
C PHE A 304 -1.81 -5.64 27.62
N GLU A 305 -2.58 -5.16 26.62
CA GLU A 305 -2.51 -5.66 25.24
C GLU A 305 -1.15 -5.29 24.63
N VAL A 306 -0.65 -4.07 24.90
CA VAL A 306 0.70 -3.63 24.55
C VAL A 306 1.76 -4.49 25.25
N GLY A 307 1.63 -4.70 26.56
CA GLY A 307 2.55 -5.52 27.34
C GLY A 307 2.60 -6.97 26.86
N LEU A 308 1.45 -7.56 26.52
CA LEU A 308 1.35 -8.91 25.98
C LEU A 308 2.02 -9.02 24.61
N ALA A 309 1.79 -8.06 23.71
CA ALA A 309 2.45 -8.02 22.41
C ALA A 309 3.98 -7.89 22.54
N ALA A 310 4.45 -6.99 23.41
CA ALA A 310 5.87 -6.82 23.69
C ALA A 310 6.52 -8.10 24.25
N PHE A 311 5.86 -8.77 25.21
CA PHE A 311 6.32 -10.05 25.75
C PHE A 311 6.35 -11.14 24.68
N ALA A 312 5.30 -11.25 23.86
CA ALA A 312 5.24 -12.23 22.78
C ALA A 312 6.37 -12.03 21.75
N ILE A 313 6.65 -10.80 21.34
CA ILE A 313 7.77 -10.47 20.46
C ILE A 313 9.11 -10.82 21.13
N GLY A 314 9.31 -10.45 22.40
CA GLY A 314 10.52 -10.81 23.15
C GLY A 314 10.74 -12.32 23.20
N ALA A 315 9.70 -13.10 23.52
CA ALA A 315 9.78 -14.55 23.58
C ALA A 315 10.09 -15.18 22.22
N VAL A 316 9.40 -14.73 21.15
CA VAL A 316 9.66 -15.18 19.77
C VAL A 316 11.12 -14.91 19.39
N VAL A 317 11.60 -13.68 19.60
CA VAL A 317 12.96 -13.28 19.25
C VAL A 317 13.99 -14.09 20.04
N TYR A 318 13.78 -14.28 21.34
CA TYR A 318 14.65 -15.11 22.18
C TYR A 318 14.79 -16.52 21.59
N PHE A 319 13.68 -17.18 21.27
CA PHE A 319 13.71 -18.55 20.77
C PHE A 319 14.26 -18.66 19.34
N MET A 320 14.02 -17.66 18.48
CA MET A 320 14.61 -17.61 17.14
C MET A 320 16.14 -17.50 17.20
N VAL A 321 16.67 -16.67 18.10
CA VAL A 321 18.11 -16.44 18.25
C VAL A 321 18.79 -17.59 19.01
N ALA A 322 18.17 -18.11 20.07
CA ALA A 322 18.74 -19.16 20.92
C ALA A 322 18.62 -20.57 20.30
N HIS A 323 17.54 -20.84 19.54
CA HIS A 323 17.27 -22.16 18.97
C HIS A 323 17.05 -22.13 17.44
N PRO A 324 17.97 -21.53 16.66
CA PRO A 324 17.79 -21.33 15.22
C PRO A 324 17.73 -22.62 14.41
N HIS A 325 18.13 -23.76 14.99
CA HIS A 325 18.07 -25.08 14.37
C HIS A 325 16.67 -25.72 14.44
N ARG A 326 15.86 -25.40 15.45
CA ARG A 326 14.48 -25.91 15.59
C ARG A 326 13.54 -25.26 14.55
N ARG A 327 12.38 -25.86 14.31
CA ARG A 327 11.35 -25.34 13.38
C ARG A 327 10.33 -24.45 14.09
N TRP A 328 9.92 -24.84 15.29
CA TRP A 328 8.87 -24.16 16.06
C TRP A 328 9.12 -22.66 16.31
N PRO A 329 10.37 -22.14 16.51
CA PRO A 329 10.57 -20.70 16.71
C PRO A 329 10.20 -19.86 15.49
N PHE A 330 10.06 -20.50 14.32
CA PHE A 330 9.64 -19.85 13.07
C PHE A 330 8.17 -20.11 12.74
N ILE A 331 7.53 -21.13 13.33
CA ILE A 331 6.11 -21.43 13.15
C ILE A 331 5.26 -20.54 14.06
N ILE A 332 5.64 -20.40 15.34
CA ILE A 332 4.90 -19.57 16.31
C ILE A 332 4.68 -18.12 15.82
N PRO A 333 5.71 -17.35 15.40
CA PRO A 333 5.49 -16.00 14.90
C PRO A 333 4.58 -15.94 13.67
N VAL A 334 4.59 -16.96 12.80
CA VAL A 334 3.67 -17.03 11.65
C VAL A 334 2.23 -17.21 12.13
N LEU A 335 2.00 -18.08 13.11
CA LEU A 335 0.67 -18.25 13.70
C LEU A 335 0.17 -16.98 14.39
N LEU A 336 1.05 -16.31 15.14
CA LEU A 336 0.73 -15.02 15.77
C LEU A 336 0.39 -13.95 14.72
N ALA A 337 1.20 -13.81 13.68
CA ALA A 337 0.94 -12.88 12.58
C ALA A 337 -0.39 -13.20 11.87
N ALA A 338 -0.65 -14.46 11.55
CA ALA A 338 -1.90 -14.89 10.93
C ALA A 338 -3.11 -14.59 11.82
N SER A 339 -3.01 -14.85 13.13
CA SER A 339 -4.09 -14.54 14.09
C SER A 339 -4.39 -13.05 14.22
N ALA A 340 -3.41 -12.18 13.96
CA ALA A 340 -3.57 -10.73 14.03
C ALA A 340 -4.37 -10.16 12.84
N VAL A 341 -4.50 -10.92 11.75
CA VAL A 341 -5.15 -10.47 10.51
C VAL A 341 -6.27 -11.40 10.02
N ALA A 342 -6.58 -12.45 10.80
CA ALA A 342 -7.47 -13.53 10.39
C ALA A 342 -8.88 -13.06 9.99
N PHE A 343 -9.35 -11.96 10.58
CA PHE A 343 -10.71 -11.44 10.38
C PHE A 343 -10.77 -10.11 9.62
N VAL A 344 -9.66 -9.67 9.01
CA VAL A 344 -9.60 -8.36 8.32
C VAL A 344 -10.32 -8.39 6.98
N ASN A 345 -10.06 -9.41 6.15
CA ASN A 345 -10.67 -9.58 4.84
C ASN A 345 -11.41 -10.93 4.79
N PRO A 346 -12.68 -10.99 5.22
CA PRO A 346 -13.45 -12.22 5.10
C PRO A 346 -13.56 -12.63 3.63
N ILE A 347 -13.52 -13.94 3.36
CA ILE A 347 -13.72 -14.46 2.01
C ILE A 347 -15.17 -14.17 1.62
N THR A 348 -15.37 -13.21 0.72
CA THR A 348 -16.66 -12.93 0.09
C THR A 348 -16.79 -13.78 -1.17
N ILE A 349 -17.93 -14.47 -1.34
CA ILE A 349 -18.21 -15.30 -2.51
C ILE A 349 -19.30 -14.65 -3.32
N GLY A 350 -18.99 -14.33 -4.58
CA GLY A 350 -19.92 -13.73 -5.54
C GLY A 350 -20.04 -12.20 -5.43
N LEU A 351 -21.00 -11.67 -6.17
CA LEU A 351 -21.32 -10.23 -6.23
C LEU A 351 -22.76 -9.98 -5.75
N GLY A 352 -23.28 -10.84 -4.87
CA GLY A 352 -24.70 -10.86 -4.48
C GLY A 352 -25.20 -9.50 -4.01
N ASP A 353 -24.47 -8.82 -3.13
CA ASP A 353 -24.89 -7.50 -2.64
C ASP A 353 -24.90 -6.44 -3.75
N LEU A 354 -23.94 -6.52 -4.69
CA LEU A 354 -23.78 -5.56 -5.80
C LEU A 354 -24.59 -5.91 -7.06
N ARG A 355 -25.23 -7.08 -7.12
CA ARG A 355 -25.97 -7.54 -8.31
C ARG A 355 -27.33 -8.15 -8.03
N ALA A 356 -27.54 -8.76 -6.88
CA ALA A 356 -28.78 -9.48 -6.55
C ALA A 356 -29.64 -8.75 -5.51
N SER A 357 -29.09 -7.78 -4.77
CA SER A 357 -29.87 -6.97 -3.84
C SER A 357 -30.93 -6.13 -4.58
N ALA A 358 -32.05 -5.84 -3.92
CA ALA A 358 -33.10 -4.99 -4.48
C ALA A 358 -32.55 -3.61 -4.89
N SER A 359 -31.68 -3.05 -4.05
CA SER A 359 -30.98 -1.80 -4.31
C SER A 359 -30.09 -1.87 -5.56
N ALA A 360 -29.31 -2.95 -5.71
CA ALA A 360 -28.49 -3.16 -6.91
C ALA A 360 -29.32 -3.35 -8.18
N GLN A 361 -30.42 -4.11 -8.11
CA GLN A 361 -31.31 -4.31 -9.26
C GLN A 361 -31.95 -2.99 -9.70
N ARG A 362 -32.44 -2.18 -8.74
CA ARG A 362 -32.93 -0.82 -9.03
C ARG A 362 -31.84 0.03 -9.69
N MET A 363 -30.62 0.06 -9.14
CA MET A 363 -29.53 0.85 -9.70
C MET A 363 -29.07 0.33 -11.07
N LEU A 364 -29.15 -0.97 -11.36
CA LEU A 364 -28.88 -1.51 -12.69
C LEU A 364 -29.91 -1.02 -13.73
N GLU A 365 -31.17 -0.88 -13.34
CA GLU A 365 -32.24 -0.34 -14.19
C GLU A 365 -32.10 1.17 -14.37
N GLU A 366 -31.98 1.92 -13.28
CA GLU A 366 -31.82 3.37 -13.30
C GLU A 366 -30.51 3.78 -14.00
N GLY A 367 -29.42 3.06 -13.76
CA GLY A 367 -28.14 3.30 -14.44
C GLY A 367 -28.23 3.12 -15.96
N LYS A 368 -29.05 2.18 -16.46
CA LYS A 368 -29.30 2.06 -17.92
C LYS A 368 -30.03 3.29 -18.46
N LYS A 369 -31.05 3.78 -17.75
CA LYS A 369 -31.80 4.98 -18.15
C LYS A 369 -30.91 6.21 -18.10
N ALA A 370 -30.19 6.41 -16.99
CA ALA A 370 -29.31 7.55 -16.77
C ALA A 370 -28.19 7.63 -17.82
N ARG A 371 -27.55 6.49 -18.17
CA ARG A 371 -26.55 6.47 -19.26
C ARG A 371 -27.14 6.86 -20.61
N ALA A 372 -28.35 6.40 -20.93
CA ALA A 372 -29.01 6.74 -22.19
C ALA A 372 -29.42 8.22 -22.28
N ALA A 373 -29.79 8.82 -21.15
CA ALA A 373 -30.21 10.21 -21.04
C ALA A 373 -29.07 11.18 -20.66
N ASN A 374 -27.85 10.67 -20.46
CA ASN A 374 -26.69 11.41 -19.94
C ASN A 374 -27.00 12.15 -18.63
N GLU A 375 -27.71 11.46 -17.73
CA GLU A 375 -28.10 11.96 -16.42
C GLU A 375 -27.11 11.52 -15.34
N LEU A 376 -26.98 12.34 -14.30
CA LEU A 376 -26.06 12.13 -13.20
C LEU A 376 -26.82 11.99 -11.89
N TRP A 377 -26.29 11.12 -11.04
CA TRP A 377 -26.67 11.00 -9.64
C TRP A 377 -25.63 11.67 -8.76
N ALA A 378 -26.03 12.20 -7.60
CA ALA A 378 -25.12 12.75 -6.61
C ALA A 378 -25.45 12.23 -5.21
N THR A 379 -24.43 11.86 -4.44
CA THR A 379 -24.60 11.25 -3.10
C THR A 379 -23.73 11.96 -2.05
N ASP A 380 -24.16 11.93 -0.79
CA ASP A 380 -23.35 12.41 0.35
C ASP A 380 -22.52 11.30 1.03
N LEU A 381 -22.54 10.08 0.49
CA LEU A 381 -21.91 8.91 1.09
C LEU A 381 -21.18 8.06 0.04
N TRP A 382 -19.86 7.95 0.21
CA TRP A 382 -18.97 7.11 -0.60
C TRP A 382 -19.36 5.63 -0.77
N PHE A 383 -20.15 5.06 0.15
CA PHE A 383 -20.64 3.69 0.04
C PHE A 383 -21.74 3.58 -1.02
N ASP A 384 -22.54 4.64 -1.17
CA ASP A 384 -23.56 4.73 -2.22
C ASP A 384 -22.87 4.96 -3.56
N ASP A 385 -21.88 5.85 -3.63
CA ASP A 385 -21.04 6.02 -4.83
C ASP A 385 -20.48 4.68 -5.31
N ALA A 386 -19.99 3.83 -4.40
CA ALA A 386 -19.49 2.50 -4.73
C ALA A 386 -20.57 1.56 -5.32
N LEU A 387 -21.81 1.64 -4.85
CA LEU A 387 -22.94 0.89 -5.43
C LEU A 387 -23.26 1.41 -6.84
N LEU A 388 -23.31 2.73 -7.01
CA LEU A 388 -23.62 3.36 -8.28
C LEU A 388 -22.53 3.06 -9.32
N ASP A 389 -21.25 3.18 -8.96
CA ASP A 389 -20.12 2.78 -9.80
C ASP A 389 -20.20 1.29 -10.18
N ALA A 390 -20.45 0.40 -9.21
CA ALA A 390 -20.53 -1.04 -9.44
C ALA A 390 -21.70 -1.45 -10.36
N THR A 391 -22.77 -0.66 -10.41
CA THR A 391 -23.96 -0.86 -11.25
C THR A 391 -23.92 -0.01 -12.54
N GLY A 392 -22.87 0.80 -12.69
CA GLY A 392 -22.63 1.68 -13.83
C GLY A 392 -23.54 2.91 -13.88
N THR A 393 -24.23 3.25 -12.79
CA THR A 393 -25.04 4.46 -12.70
C THR A 393 -24.12 5.67 -12.72
N PRO A 394 -24.24 6.59 -13.70
CA PRO A 394 -23.34 7.75 -13.77
C PRO A 394 -23.49 8.64 -12.54
N ILE A 395 -22.36 8.97 -11.92
CA ILE A 395 -22.30 9.83 -10.73
C ILE A 395 -21.53 11.11 -11.04
N LEU A 396 -21.94 12.21 -10.39
CA LEU A 396 -21.20 13.47 -10.42
C LEU A 396 -20.01 13.48 -9.45
N GLY A 397 -20.11 12.71 -8.35
CA GLY A 397 -19.06 12.53 -7.34
C GLY A 397 -18.09 11.40 -7.66
N GLY A 398 -17.57 10.74 -6.63
CA GLY A 398 -16.73 9.54 -6.77
C GLY A 398 -15.25 9.83 -6.98
N ASN A 399 -14.57 9.03 -7.80
CA ASN A 399 -13.09 9.02 -7.87
C ASN A 399 -12.52 9.90 -8.99
N GLN A 400 -11.76 10.93 -8.61
CA GLN A 400 -10.88 11.71 -9.49
C GLN A 400 -9.50 11.07 -9.57
N MET A 401 -9.33 10.07 -10.45
CA MET A 401 -8.13 9.22 -10.49
C MET A 401 -6.87 9.93 -11.03
N SER A 402 -6.92 10.46 -12.26
CA SER A 402 -5.74 11.04 -12.93
C SER A 402 -5.64 12.57 -12.84
N GLY A 403 -6.64 13.26 -12.30
CA GLY A 403 -6.70 14.71 -12.24
C GLY A 403 -8.07 15.27 -12.59
N PRO A 404 -8.30 16.57 -12.37
CA PRO A 404 -9.61 17.19 -12.54
C PRO A 404 -10.03 17.37 -14.00
N ASN A 405 -11.32 17.23 -14.25
CA ASN A 405 -11.94 17.85 -15.42
C ASN A 405 -12.19 19.33 -15.10
N ARG A 406 -11.26 20.19 -15.52
CA ARG A 406 -11.29 21.64 -15.24
C ARG A 406 -12.61 22.28 -15.68
N GLU A 407 -13.15 21.90 -16.83
CA GLU A 407 -14.40 22.46 -17.34
C GLU A 407 -15.57 22.18 -16.40
N GLN A 408 -15.65 20.96 -15.85
CA GLN A 408 -16.70 20.61 -14.90
C GLN A 408 -16.50 21.32 -13.55
N TRP A 409 -15.26 21.44 -13.07
CA TRP A 409 -14.98 22.17 -11.82
C TRP A 409 -15.31 23.66 -11.90
N LEU A 410 -15.07 24.30 -13.05
CA LEU A 410 -15.41 25.72 -13.25
C LEU A 410 -16.93 25.99 -13.22
N LYS A 411 -17.79 24.97 -13.32
CA LYS A 411 -19.23 25.14 -13.06
C LYS A 411 -19.52 25.39 -11.58
N LEU A 412 -18.73 24.78 -10.68
CA LEU A 412 -18.82 24.96 -9.22
C LEU A 412 -17.96 26.12 -8.72
N ASP A 413 -16.81 26.36 -9.36
CA ASP A 413 -15.84 27.40 -9.00
C ASP A 413 -15.49 28.29 -10.22
N PRO A 414 -16.41 29.16 -10.70
CA PRO A 414 -16.23 29.90 -11.96
C PRO A 414 -15.03 30.84 -11.98
N THR A 415 -14.60 31.31 -10.80
CA THR A 415 -13.46 32.22 -10.64
C THR A 415 -12.14 31.47 -10.40
N ALA A 416 -12.17 30.14 -10.33
CA ALA A 416 -11.04 29.28 -10.00
C ALA A 416 -10.38 29.61 -8.64
N GLN A 417 -11.12 30.22 -7.70
CA GLN A 417 -10.58 30.61 -6.40
C GLN A 417 -10.19 29.41 -5.54
N HIS A 418 -10.80 28.26 -5.78
CA HIS A 418 -10.57 27.01 -5.07
C HIS A 418 -9.76 26.00 -5.91
N GLU A 419 -9.10 26.43 -7.00
CA GLU A 419 -8.30 25.53 -7.86
C GLU A 419 -7.24 24.75 -7.08
N PHE A 420 -6.60 25.37 -6.09
CA PHE A 420 -5.65 24.67 -5.22
C PHE A 420 -6.28 23.55 -4.36
N VAL A 421 -7.59 23.60 -4.15
CA VAL A 421 -8.36 22.60 -3.39
C VAL A 421 -8.74 21.45 -4.32
N TRP A 422 -9.37 21.72 -5.46
CA TRP A 422 -9.91 20.66 -6.34
C TRP A 422 -8.91 20.13 -7.38
N ASN A 423 -7.78 20.81 -7.63
CA ASN A 423 -6.73 20.35 -8.53
C ASN A 423 -5.86 19.24 -7.90
N ARG A 424 -6.48 18.07 -7.74
CA ARG A 424 -5.87 16.89 -7.11
C ARG A 424 -6.11 15.64 -7.96
N GLY A 425 -5.18 14.71 -7.92
CA GLY A 425 -5.31 13.36 -8.46
C GLY A 425 -5.53 12.36 -7.34
N ALA A 426 -5.95 11.14 -7.69
CA ALA A 426 -6.28 10.08 -6.76
C ALA A 426 -7.15 10.57 -5.58
N SER A 427 -8.18 11.37 -5.86
CA SER A 427 -9.03 12.01 -4.85
C SER A 427 -10.47 11.53 -4.92
N ILE A 428 -11.14 11.48 -3.78
CA ILE A 428 -12.57 11.21 -3.67
C ILE A 428 -13.31 12.54 -3.61
N ILE A 429 -14.29 12.73 -4.49
CA ILE A 429 -15.22 13.85 -4.49
C ILE A 429 -16.45 13.43 -3.70
N LYS A 430 -16.69 14.11 -2.59
CA LYS A 430 -17.82 13.88 -1.69
C LYS A 430 -18.69 15.12 -1.65
N PHE A 431 -20.01 14.93 -1.74
CA PHE A 431 -20.94 16.03 -1.44
C PHE A 431 -21.32 16.07 0.04
N ALA A 432 -21.57 17.27 0.54
CA ALA A 432 -22.20 17.51 1.82
C ALA A 432 -23.41 18.43 1.59
N TRP A 433 -24.61 17.91 1.81
CA TRP A 433 -25.81 18.69 1.53
C TRP A 433 -26.01 19.79 2.58
N THR A 434 -26.30 20.99 2.11
CA THR A 434 -26.68 22.14 2.95
C THR A 434 -27.92 22.83 2.36
N VAL A 435 -28.45 23.84 3.04
CA VAL A 435 -29.51 24.69 2.52
C VAL A 435 -28.91 26.06 2.16
N GLY A 436 -29.21 26.55 0.96
CA GLY A 436 -28.82 27.90 0.51
C GLY A 436 -27.91 27.95 -0.71
N PRO A 437 -27.61 29.15 -1.22
CA PRO A 437 -26.93 29.33 -2.50
C PRO A 437 -25.41 29.13 -2.44
N ASP A 438 -24.83 29.09 -1.24
CA ASP A 438 -23.39 29.06 -1.06
C ASP A 438 -22.81 27.68 -1.41
N ILE A 439 -21.66 27.69 -2.09
CA ILE A 439 -20.88 26.50 -2.41
C ILE A 439 -19.55 26.62 -1.68
N ILE A 440 -19.24 25.64 -0.84
CA ILE A 440 -17.96 25.56 -0.13
C ILE A 440 -17.19 24.35 -0.67
N ILE A 441 -15.96 24.58 -1.12
CA ILE A 441 -15.09 23.53 -1.64
C ILE A 441 -13.86 23.44 -0.74
N GLU A 442 -13.72 22.32 -0.04
CA GLU A 442 -12.66 22.09 0.92
C GLU A 442 -11.97 20.74 0.68
N SER A 443 -10.74 20.60 1.18
CA SER A 443 -9.98 19.36 1.14
C SER A 443 -9.58 18.98 2.57
N PRO A 444 -10.46 18.28 3.31
CA PRO A 444 -10.19 17.92 4.70
C PRO A 444 -9.04 16.92 4.83
N GLN A 445 -8.75 16.19 3.76
CA GLN A 445 -7.62 15.28 3.63
C GLN A 445 -7.01 15.44 2.22
N PRO A 446 -5.71 15.16 2.02
CA PRO A 446 -5.06 15.39 0.73
C PRO A 446 -5.70 14.69 -0.47
N ASP A 447 -6.43 13.61 -0.25
CA ASP A 447 -7.12 12.76 -1.22
C ASP A 447 -8.65 12.82 -1.10
N VAL A 448 -9.20 13.79 -0.37
CA VAL A 448 -10.65 14.02 -0.27
C VAL A 448 -10.95 15.46 -0.61
N ILE A 449 -11.92 15.65 -1.51
CA ILE A 449 -12.52 16.94 -1.84
C ILE A 449 -13.97 16.88 -1.37
N THR A 450 -14.35 17.79 -0.47
CA THR A 450 -15.73 17.94 -0.01
C THR A 450 -16.35 19.17 -0.65
N VAL A 451 -17.48 18.97 -1.32
CA VAL A 451 -18.29 20.04 -1.91
C VAL A 451 -19.56 20.17 -1.06
N THR A 452 -19.60 21.19 -0.23
CA THR A 452 -20.80 21.51 0.55
C THR A 452 -21.70 22.40 -0.29
N VAL A 453 -22.90 21.92 -0.64
CA VAL A 453 -23.78 22.60 -1.60
C VAL A 453 -25.24 22.20 -1.39
N ASP A 454 -26.15 23.12 -1.69
CA ASP A 454 -27.58 22.82 -1.80
C ASP A 454 -27.88 22.08 -3.12
N PRO A 455 -28.62 20.96 -3.08
CA PRO A 455 -28.95 20.19 -4.27
C PRO A 455 -29.59 20.99 -5.41
N CYS A 456 -30.42 21.98 -5.10
CA CYS A 456 -31.06 22.85 -6.08
C CYS A 456 -30.06 23.84 -6.68
N THR A 457 -29.15 24.37 -5.85
CA THR A 457 -28.02 25.17 -6.34
C THR A 457 -27.14 24.34 -7.28
N LEU A 458 -26.85 23.08 -6.93
CA LEU A 458 -26.02 22.17 -7.73
C LEU A 458 -26.63 21.91 -9.11
N GLN A 459 -27.94 21.64 -9.18
CA GLN A 459 -28.67 21.50 -10.45
C GLN A 459 -28.52 22.76 -11.31
N GLY A 460 -28.64 23.94 -10.69
CA GLY A 460 -28.52 25.23 -11.37
C GLY A 460 -27.13 25.53 -11.95
N ARG A 461 -26.10 24.73 -11.65
CA ARG A 461 -24.73 24.89 -12.20
C ARG A 461 -24.54 24.22 -13.56
N GLY A 462 -25.59 23.72 -14.20
CA GLY A 462 -25.49 23.11 -15.53
C GLY A 462 -24.91 21.70 -15.50
N PHE A 463 -25.11 21.00 -14.39
CA PHE A 463 -24.99 19.55 -14.33
C PHE A 463 -26.37 18.94 -14.60
N ASN A 464 -26.43 17.85 -15.37
CA ASN A 464 -27.68 17.11 -15.60
C ASN A 464 -27.96 16.16 -14.42
N VAL A 465 -27.99 16.70 -13.19
CA VAL A 465 -28.29 15.92 -11.98
C VAL A 465 -29.80 15.70 -11.91
N THR A 466 -30.22 14.44 -11.96
CA THR A 466 -31.65 14.07 -11.89
C THR A 466 -32.02 13.40 -10.59
N TYR A 467 -31.04 12.86 -9.86
CA TYR A 467 -31.27 12.26 -8.56
C TYR A 467 -30.22 12.67 -7.53
N VAL A 468 -30.70 12.88 -6.31
CA VAL A 468 -29.89 13.15 -5.13
C VAL A 468 -30.16 12.06 -4.10
N VAL A 469 -29.10 11.48 -3.58
CA VAL A 469 -29.15 10.48 -2.51
C VAL A 469 -28.57 11.09 -1.25
N SER A 470 -29.27 10.93 -0.13
CA SER A 470 -28.79 11.43 1.16
C SER A 470 -29.01 10.46 2.30
N THR A 471 -28.05 10.45 3.21
CA THR A 471 -28.14 9.80 4.52
C THR A 471 -29.12 10.50 5.49
N GLN A 472 -29.54 11.73 5.18
CA GLN A 472 -30.45 12.53 6.01
C GLN A 472 -31.64 13.03 5.18
N PRO A 473 -32.79 13.32 5.81
CA PRO A 473 -33.89 14.00 5.13
C PRO A 473 -33.44 15.37 4.61
N LEU A 474 -33.72 15.67 3.34
CA LEU A 474 -33.42 16.94 2.71
C LEU A 474 -34.70 17.76 2.48
N GLN A 475 -34.55 19.07 2.49
CA GLN A 475 -35.59 20.02 2.11
C GLN A 475 -35.06 20.86 0.96
N GLY A 476 -35.84 21.01 -0.10
CA GLY A 476 -35.47 21.82 -1.26
C GLY A 476 -36.66 21.93 -2.21
N SER A 477 -36.85 23.10 -2.82
CA SER A 477 -37.98 23.34 -3.72
C SER A 477 -37.92 22.51 -5.01
N CYS A 478 -36.71 22.12 -5.43
CA CYS A 478 -36.49 21.27 -6.59
C CYS A 478 -36.56 19.77 -6.26
N LEU A 479 -36.66 19.37 -4.99
CA LEU A 479 -36.54 17.96 -4.58
C LEU A 479 -37.92 17.32 -4.40
N VAL A 480 -38.16 16.23 -5.12
CA VAL A 480 -39.34 15.37 -4.93
C VAL A 480 -38.90 14.07 -4.27
N PRO A 481 -39.36 13.78 -3.04
CA PRO A 481 -39.04 12.52 -2.39
C PRO A 481 -39.48 11.31 -3.21
N GLU A 482 -38.58 10.38 -3.42
CA GLU A 482 -38.85 9.05 -3.96
C GLU A 482 -38.74 7.98 -2.87
N GLN A 483 -38.86 6.71 -3.28
CA GLN A 483 -38.62 5.57 -2.40
C GLN A 483 -37.17 5.52 -1.92
N SER A 484 -37.00 5.23 -0.63
CA SER A 484 -35.70 5.01 -0.02
C SER A 484 -34.98 3.77 -0.60
N LEU A 485 -33.66 3.78 -0.48
CA LEU A 485 -32.79 2.67 -0.83
C LEU A 485 -32.19 2.10 0.47
N GLN A 486 -32.15 0.77 0.63
CA GLN A 486 -31.41 0.18 1.74
C GLN A 486 -30.03 -0.26 1.25
N TRP A 487 -28.97 0.35 1.77
CA TRP A 487 -27.61 0.01 1.39
C TRP A 487 -26.67 0.10 2.59
N PHE A 488 -25.74 -0.85 2.71
CA PHE A 488 -24.76 -0.90 3.81
C PHE A 488 -25.39 -0.81 5.22
N SER A 489 -26.55 -1.48 5.41
CA SER A 489 -27.36 -1.42 6.64
C SER A 489 -27.87 -0.03 7.02
N GLN A 490 -27.88 0.92 6.09
CA GLN A 490 -28.44 2.25 6.23
C GLN A 490 -29.58 2.47 5.24
N ASN A 491 -30.57 3.27 5.64
CA ASN A 491 -31.61 3.73 4.74
C ASN A 491 -31.17 5.05 4.14
N GLN A 492 -31.14 5.11 2.81
CA GLN A 492 -30.85 6.31 2.05
C GLN A 492 -32.14 6.92 1.52
N PHE A 493 -32.26 8.24 1.61
CA PHE A 493 -33.35 9.00 1.02
C PHE A 493 -32.98 9.35 -0.42
N VAL A 494 -33.85 8.99 -1.37
CA VAL A 494 -33.67 9.31 -2.79
C VAL A 494 -34.64 10.42 -3.16
N TYR A 495 -34.16 11.44 -3.87
CA TYR A 495 -34.96 12.55 -4.35
C TYR A 495 -34.78 12.69 -5.86
N ALA A 496 -35.88 12.78 -6.60
CA ALA A 496 -35.85 13.26 -7.97
C ALA A 496 -35.69 14.78 -7.97
N VAL A 497 -34.85 15.30 -8.86
CA VAL A 497 -34.55 16.73 -8.98
C VAL A 497 -35.37 17.31 -10.15
N GLN A 498 -36.32 18.19 -9.83
CA GLN A 498 -37.11 18.92 -10.82
C GLN A 498 -36.30 20.06 -11.42
N LYS A 499 -36.50 20.29 -12.73
CA LYS A 499 -35.78 21.32 -13.49
C LYS A 499 -36.35 22.71 -13.34
#